data_AF-A0A7C1V7H2-F1
#
_entry.id   AF-A0A7C1V7H2-F1
#
_cell.length_a   1.000
_cell.length_b   1.000
_cell.length_c   1.000
_cell.angle_alpha   90.00
_cell.angle_beta   90.00
_cell.angle_gamma   90.00
#
_symmetry.space_group_name_H-M   'P 1'
#
loop_
_entity.id
_entity.type
_entity.pdbx_description
1 polymer ?
#
loop_
_entity_poly.entity_id
_entity_poly.type
_entity_poly.pdbx_seq_one_letter_code
_entity_poly.pdbx_strand_id
1 'polypeptide(L)'
;MYADLKKMWNNLQQYNIMRITSIEFRKDMLSYSYQHNAIINYSREFEEVFIDFTKIMLLYEDILKSYKIDDFKVTLYIQNCIILLVTTLESYLTNIYKHICINTKVGDLKQFQVKKFLKCFNVRLNLIPMWYSRMKDISIYNLLPERVNFQNKDRCRNAFSVFEIQLDEPSKELWDKIFSKDDGYVGFRHIFAHTGSAFTLKRYKKLDFNFIEDAILDIAKFIHSVDGAILNKYPTIPQSLGKFHIE
;
A
#
# COMPACT_ATOMS: atom_id res chain seq x y z
N MET A 1 -8.90 -19.04 18.27
CA MET A 1 -8.37 -17.72 18.66
C MET A 1 -6.85 -17.64 18.43
N TYR A 2 -6.01 -18.26 19.27
CA TYR A 2 -4.54 -18.25 19.03
C TYR A 2 -4.11 -19.03 17.78
N ALA A 3 -4.85 -20.07 17.40
CA ALA A 3 -4.61 -20.82 16.16
C ALA A 3 -4.88 -19.96 14.91
N ASP A 4 -5.93 -19.14 14.94
CA ASP A 4 -6.33 -18.27 13.81
C ASP A 4 -5.33 -17.13 13.63
N LEU A 5 -4.90 -16.51 14.73
CA LEU A 5 -3.84 -15.48 14.70
C LEU A 5 -2.51 -16.03 14.16
N LYS A 6 -2.10 -17.23 14.60
CA LYS A 6 -0.89 -17.90 14.10
C LYS A 6 -1.02 -18.24 12.61
N LYS A 7 -2.18 -18.75 12.19
CA LYS A 7 -2.48 -19.04 10.78
C LYS A 7 -2.36 -17.78 9.93
N MET A 8 -2.92 -16.65 10.37
CA MET A 8 -2.84 -15.38 9.64
C MET A 8 -1.41 -14.89 9.48
N TRP A 9 -0.59 -14.95 10.54
CA TRP A 9 0.83 -14.62 10.44
C TRP A 9 1.58 -15.54 9.46
N ASN A 10 1.31 -16.84 9.48
CA ASN A 10 1.92 -17.78 8.53
C ASN A 10 1.51 -17.49 7.07
N ASN A 11 0.26 -17.09 6.84
CA ASN A 11 -0.20 -16.70 5.50
C ASN A 11 0.48 -15.40 5.03
N LEU A 12 0.61 -14.40 5.91
CA LEU A 12 1.29 -13.13 5.62
C LEU A 12 2.78 -13.30 5.28
N GLN A 13 3.44 -14.27 5.91
CA GLN A 13 4.84 -14.59 5.61
C GLN A 13 5.05 -15.00 4.14
N GLN A 14 4.04 -15.58 3.47
CA GLN A 14 4.13 -15.93 2.04
C GLN A 14 4.23 -14.68 1.14
N TYR A 15 3.85 -13.52 1.65
CA TYR A 15 3.93 -12.23 0.97
C TYR A 15 5.02 -11.34 1.56
N ASN A 16 5.99 -11.95 2.24
CA ASN A 16 7.14 -11.31 2.90
C ASN A 16 6.77 -10.36 4.04
N ILE A 17 5.53 -10.38 4.52
CA ILE A 17 5.12 -9.55 5.65
C ILE A 17 5.54 -10.25 6.95
N MET A 18 6.61 -9.73 7.53
CA MET A 18 7.21 -10.30 8.74
C MET A 18 6.59 -9.70 10.01
N ARG A 19 6.43 -10.56 11.01
CA ARG A 19 6.04 -10.13 12.36
C ARG A 19 7.22 -9.45 13.04
N ILE A 20 6.98 -8.25 13.57
CA ILE A 20 7.91 -7.58 14.48
C ILE A 20 7.85 -8.29 15.85
N THR A 21 9.01 -8.73 16.34
CA THR A 21 9.16 -9.46 17.60
C THR A 21 9.58 -8.56 18.75
N SER A 22 10.35 -7.50 18.48
CA SER A 22 10.71 -6.49 19.47
C SER A 22 10.85 -5.10 18.84
N ILE A 23 10.65 -4.09 19.69
CA ILE A 23 10.82 -2.69 19.35
C ILE A 23 11.77 -2.11 20.40
N GLU A 24 12.91 -1.57 19.96
CA GLU A 24 13.87 -0.89 20.81
C GLU A 24 13.85 0.61 20.55
N PHE A 25 13.73 1.39 21.61
CA PHE A 25 13.90 2.85 21.57
C PHE A 25 15.33 3.19 22.00
N ARG A 26 16.15 3.61 21.04
CA ARG A 26 17.45 4.22 21.31
C ARG A 26 17.31 5.74 21.11
N LYS A 27 18.15 6.53 21.78
CA LYS A 27 17.99 7.99 22.02
C LYS A 27 17.37 8.80 20.85
N ASP A 28 17.68 8.48 19.59
CA ASP A 28 17.10 9.10 18.40
C ASP A 28 16.67 8.11 17.30
N MET A 29 16.54 6.82 17.63
CA MET A 29 16.23 5.75 16.67
C MET A 29 15.25 4.72 17.22
N LEU A 30 14.29 4.36 16.38
CA LEU A 30 13.42 3.20 16.59
C LEU A 30 14.00 2.02 15.83
N SER A 31 14.32 0.94 16.54
CA SER A 31 14.86 -0.29 15.95
C SER A 31 13.85 -1.42 16.09
N TYR A 32 13.75 -2.26 15.07
CA TYR A 32 12.80 -3.36 15.00
C TYR A 32 13.55 -4.67 14.82
N SER A 33 13.16 -5.69 15.58
CA SER A 33 13.56 -7.07 15.32
C SER A 33 12.40 -7.83 14.69
N TYR A 34 12.72 -8.72 13.76
CA TYR A 34 11.74 -9.48 12.98
C TYR A 34 11.91 -10.97 13.23
N GLN A 35 10.82 -11.71 13.15
CA GLN A 35 10.87 -13.16 13.19
C GLN A 35 11.60 -13.67 11.94
N HIS A 36 12.77 -14.27 12.14
CA HIS A 36 13.71 -14.69 11.09
C HIS A 36 13.03 -15.56 10.02
N ASN A 37 13.18 -15.20 8.73
CA ASN A 37 13.22 -16.11 7.58
C ASN A 37 13.53 -15.37 6.26
N ALA A 38 14.54 -15.89 5.56
CA ALA A 38 14.98 -15.60 4.18
C ALA A 38 15.47 -14.17 3.85
N ILE A 39 16.55 -14.12 3.06
CA ILE A 39 16.95 -12.94 2.28
C ILE A 39 15.89 -12.78 1.20
N ILE A 40 15.14 -11.68 1.25
CA ILE A 40 14.10 -11.39 0.28
C ILE A 40 14.39 -10.00 -0.24
N ASN A 41 14.60 -9.88 -1.55
CA ASN A 41 14.73 -8.59 -2.20
C ASN A 41 13.35 -7.94 -2.27
N TYR A 42 13.14 -6.91 -1.44
CA TYR A 42 12.01 -6.00 -1.51
C TYR A 42 12.51 -4.55 -1.57
N SER A 43 11.69 -3.64 -2.09
CA SER A 43 12.01 -2.21 -2.09
C SER A 43 12.14 -1.70 -0.65
N ARG A 44 12.99 -0.70 -0.41
CA ARG A 44 13.08 -0.09 0.92
C ARG A 44 11.72 0.43 1.42
N GLU A 45 10.89 0.92 0.51
CA GLU A 45 9.54 1.41 0.76
C GLU A 45 8.61 0.30 1.29
N PHE A 46 8.92 -0.97 1.02
CA PHE A 46 8.19 -2.13 1.55
C PHE A 46 8.42 -2.35 3.06
N GLU A 47 9.52 -1.87 3.65
CA GLU A 47 9.80 -2.05 5.09
C GLU A 47 8.73 -1.41 5.99
N GLU A 48 8.21 -0.25 5.58
CA GLU A 48 7.16 0.46 6.32
C GLU A 48 5.86 -0.36 6.39
N VAL A 49 5.63 -1.22 5.40
CA VAL A 49 4.48 -2.13 5.35
C VAL A 49 4.52 -3.13 6.52
N PHE A 50 5.69 -3.57 6.97
CA PHE A 50 5.81 -4.51 8.10
C PHE A 50 5.29 -3.92 9.41
N ILE A 51 5.64 -2.66 9.65
CA ILE A 51 5.24 -1.93 10.86
C ILE A 51 3.72 -1.75 10.85
N ASP A 52 3.17 -1.35 9.72
CA ASP A 52 1.74 -1.13 9.60
C ASP A 52 0.93 -2.43 9.68
N PHE A 53 1.38 -3.51 9.02
CA PHE A 53 0.73 -4.81 9.15
C PHE A 53 0.82 -5.36 10.57
N THR A 54 1.90 -5.08 11.31
CA THR A 54 1.96 -5.42 12.73
C THR A 54 0.86 -4.70 13.53
N LYS A 55 0.62 -3.41 13.28
CA LYS A 55 -0.49 -2.66 13.92
C LYS A 55 -1.86 -3.25 13.54
N ILE A 56 -2.05 -3.58 12.27
CA ILE A 56 -3.29 -4.19 11.77
C ILE A 56 -3.53 -5.56 12.44
N MET A 57 -2.48 -6.37 12.60
CA MET A 57 -2.57 -7.67 13.24
C MET A 57 -2.87 -7.58 14.75
N LEU A 58 -2.44 -6.51 15.44
CA LEU A 58 -2.86 -6.25 16.82
C LEU A 58 -4.36 -5.96 16.91
N LEU A 59 -4.89 -5.16 15.98
CA LEU A 59 -6.34 -4.91 15.93
C LEU A 59 -7.11 -6.19 15.58
N TYR A 60 -6.60 -7.00 14.65
CA TYR A 60 -7.21 -8.30 14.32
C TYR A 60 -7.23 -9.25 15.53
N GLU A 61 -6.17 -9.27 16.34
CA GLU A 61 -6.18 -10.00 17.62
C GLU A 61 -7.27 -9.50 18.57
N ASP A 62 -7.50 -8.19 18.64
CA ASP A 62 -8.57 -7.60 19.46
C ASP A 62 -9.98 -7.91 18.93
N ILE A 63 -10.16 -8.03 17.60
CA ILE A 63 -11.39 -8.54 16.99
C ILE A 63 -11.63 -9.99 17.45
N LEU A 64 -10.61 -10.84 17.35
CA LEU A 64 -10.68 -12.25 17.75
C LEU A 64 -11.08 -12.41 19.22
N LYS A 65 -10.55 -11.57 20.10
CA LYS A 65 -10.89 -11.54 21.54
C LYS A 65 -12.31 -11.05 21.80
N SER A 66 -12.83 -10.13 21.00
CA SER A 66 -14.09 -9.42 21.27
C SER A 66 -15.31 -10.01 20.57
N TYR A 67 -15.13 -10.89 19.57
CA TYR A 67 -16.19 -11.34 18.65
C TYR A 67 -17.42 -12.00 19.25
N LYS A 68 -17.30 -12.64 20.42
CA LYS A 68 -18.43 -13.28 21.10
C LYS A 68 -18.98 -12.45 22.27
N ILE A 69 -18.46 -11.24 22.45
CA ILE A 69 -18.68 -10.42 23.64
C ILE A 69 -19.39 -9.12 23.26
N ASP A 70 -18.89 -8.42 22.23
CA ASP A 70 -19.33 -7.06 21.92
C ASP A 70 -19.26 -6.76 20.41
N ASP A 71 -20.43 -6.85 19.76
CA ASP A 71 -20.60 -6.59 18.32
C ASP A 71 -20.21 -5.15 17.92
N PHE A 72 -20.42 -4.17 18.82
CA PHE A 72 -20.07 -2.79 18.57
C PHE A 72 -18.56 -2.61 18.53
N LYS A 73 -17.86 -3.17 19.53
CA LYS A 73 -16.41 -3.14 19.62
C LYS A 73 -15.73 -3.86 18.44
N VAL A 74 -16.26 -5.02 18.06
CA VAL A 74 -15.84 -5.78 16.87
C VAL A 74 -15.96 -4.93 15.61
N THR A 75 -17.11 -4.28 15.43
CA THR A 75 -17.36 -3.43 14.27
C THR A 75 -16.38 -2.24 14.21
N LEU A 76 -16.10 -1.60 15.34
CA LEU A 76 -15.11 -0.51 15.40
C LEU A 76 -13.70 -0.98 15.04
N TYR A 77 -13.28 -2.15 15.54
CA TYR A 77 -11.98 -2.70 15.18
C TYR A 77 -11.89 -3.06 13.69
N ILE A 78 -12.93 -3.66 13.10
CA ILE A 78 -12.98 -3.94 11.66
C ILE A 78 -12.85 -2.63 10.86
N GLN A 79 -13.60 -1.59 11.23
CA GLN A 79 -13.51 -0.28 10.56
C GLN A 79 -12.09 0.28 10.61
N ASN A 80 -11.46 0.26 11.78
CA ASN A 80 -10.09 0.74 11.96
C ASN A 80 -9.08 -0.11 11.18
N CYS A 81 -9.22 -1.43 11.14
CA CYS A 81 -8.35 -2.28 10.34
C CYS A 81 -8.44 -1.93 8.85
N ILE A 82 -9.64 -1.76 8.30
CA ILE A 82 -9.83 -1.41 6.87
C ILE A 82 -9.27 -0.01 6.56
N ILE A 83 -9.50 0.96 7.46
CA ILE A 83 -8.93 2.29 7.31
C ILE A 83 -7.40 2.22 7.26
N LEU A 84 -6.78 1.52 8.20
CA LEU A 84 -5.33 1.35 8.25
C LEU A 84 -4.79 0.60 7.04
N LEU A 85 -5.40 -0.52 6.66
CA LEU A 85 -5.01 -1.33 5.50
C LEU A 85 -4.97 -0.50 4.20
N VAL A 86 -6.03 0.25 3.92
CA VAL A 86 -6.09 1.09 2.71
C VAL A 86 -5.12 2.27 2.80
N THR A 87 -4.90 2.83 3.99
CA THR A 87 -3.89 3.87 4.19
C THR A 87 -2.47 3.33 3.99
N THR A 88 -2.16 2.13 4.46
CA THR A 88 -0.87 1.46 4.22
C THR A 88 -0.64 1.19 2.74
N LEU A 89 -1.67 0.71 2.03
CA LEU A 89 -1.62 0.54 0.58
C LEU A 89 -1.32 1.87 -0.14
N GLU A 90 -2.05 2.94 0.20
CA GLU A 90 -1.85 4.25 -0.42
C GLU A 90 -0.46 4.81 -0.09
N SER A 91 0.02 4.64 1.14
CA SER A 91 1.35 5.09 1.56
C SER A 91 2.44 4.37 0.76
N TYR A 92 2.37 3.04 0.70
CA TYR A 92 3.30 2.24 -0.10
C TYR A 92 3.32 2.66 -1.57
N LEU A 93 2.16 2.72 -2.22
CA LEU A 93 2.04 3.14 -3.63
C LEU A 93 2.58 4.56 -3.84
N THR A 94 2.34 5.47 -2.90
CA THR A 94 2.82 6.84 -2.98
C THR A 94 4.34 6.91 -2.85
N ASN A 95 4.91 6.19 -1.88
CA ASN A 95 6.33 6.19 -1.62
C ASN A 95 7.11 5.56 -2.77
N ILE A 96 6.68 4.40 -3.26
CA ILE A 96 7.34 3.73 -4.39
C ILE A 96 7.21 4.56 -5.67
N TYR A 97 6.06 5.21 -5.89
CA TYR A 97 5.88 6.11 -7.04
C TYR A 97 6.79 7.33 -6.97
N LYS A 98 6.88 7.97 -5.81
CA LYS A 98 7.82 9.07 -5.57
C LYS A 98 9.25 8.63 -5.84
N HIS A 99 9.62 7.44 -5.39
CA HIS A 99 10.94 6.87 -5.64
C HIS A 99 11.24 6.72 -7.13
N ILE A 100 10.30 6.14 -7.89
CA ILE A 100 10.40 6.04 -9.35
C ILE A 100 10.56 7.43 -9.98
N CYS A 101 9.76 8.41 -9.54
CA CYS A 101 9.81 9.78 -10.05
C CYS A 101 11.14 10.49 -9.73
N ILE A 102 11.74 10.26 -8.56
CA ILE A 102 13.03 10.84 -8.17
C ILE A 102 14.11 10.38 -9.15
N ASN A 103 14.12 9.07 -9.44
CA ASN A 103 15.12 8.42 -10.27
C ASN A 103 14.83 8.49 -11.79
N THR A 104 13.75 9.16 -12.19
CA THR A 104 13.42 9.33 -13.61
C THR A 104 13.48 10.80 -13.98
N LYS A 105 14.24 11.13 -15.03
CA LYS A 105 14.25 12.47 -15.62
C LYS A 105 13.22 12.57 -16.73
N VAL A 106 12.78 13.79 -17.04
CA VAL A 106 11.86 14.05 -18.17
C VAL A 106 12.42 13.51 -19.50
N GLY A 107 13.74 13.60 -19.70
CA GLY A 107 14.42 13.10 -20.89
C GLY A 107 14.38 11.59 -21.06
N ASP A 108 14.16 10.84 -19.99
CA ASP A 108 14.10 9.36 -20.01
C ASP A 108 12.75 8.84 -20.51
N LEU A 109 11.72 9.70 -20.49
CA LEU A 109 10.36 9.37 -20.91
C LEU A 109 10.09 9.87 -22.33
N LYS A 110 9.38 9.09 -23.13
CA LYS A 110 8.87 9.53 -24.44
C LYS A 110 7.90 10.71 -24.25
N GLN A 111 7.84 11.63 -25.21
CA GLN A 111 7.01 12.84 -25.14
C GLN A 111 5.53 12.55 -24.79
N PHE A 112 4.97 11.44 -25.29
CA PHE A 112 3.59 11.05 -24.96
C PHE A 112 3.43 10.61 -23.50
N GLN A 113 4.43 9.98 -22.89
CA GLN A 113 4.43 9.59 -21.47
C GLN A 113 4.45 10.84 -20.59
N VAL A 114 5.28 11.83 -20.93
CA VAL A 114 5.30 13.13 -20.23
C VAL A 114 3.95 13.84 -20.36
N LYS A 115 3.36 13.88 -21.56
CA LYS A 115 2.02 14.44 -21.74
C LYS A 115 0.96 13.70 -20.91
N LYS A 116 1.07 12.37 -20.79
CA LYS A 116 0.18 11.55 -19.95
C LYS A 116 0.35 11.88 -18.47
N PHE A 117 1.60 11.98 -17.99
CA PHE A 117 1.92 12.39 -16.62
C PHE A 117 1.30 13.75 -16.26
N LEU A 118 1.55 14.76 -17.08
CA LEU A 118 1.08 16.12 -16.83
C LEU A 118 -0.45 16.20 -16.83
N LYS A 119 -1.12 15.43 -17.69
CA LYS A 119 -2.59 15.26 -17.66
C LYS A 119 -3.06 14.58 -16.37
N CYS A 120 -2.39 13.52 -15.93
CA CYS A 120 -2.76 12.76 -14.73
C CYS A 120 -2.77 13.64 -13.47
N PHE A 121 -1.83 14.58 -13.37
CA PHE A 121 -1.64 15.48 -12.23
C PHE A 121 -2.11 16.92 -12.48
N ASN A 122 -2.85 17.18 -13.57
CA ASN A 122 -3.35 18.52 -13.93
C ASN A 122 -2.27 19.61 -13.94
N VAL A 123 -1.04 19.28 -14.31
CA VAL A 123 0.04 20.26 -14.48
C VAL A 123 -0.22 21.01 -15.79
N ARG A 124 -0.27 22.35 -15.74
CA ARG A 124 -0.69 23.22 -16.87
C ARG A 124 0.04 22.85 -18.18
N LEU A 125 -0.74 22.49 -19.20
CA LEU A 125 -0.29 21.76 -20.41
C LEU A 125 0.27 22.66 -21.54
N ASN A 126 0.19 23.99 -21.40
CA ASN A 126 0.24 24.88 -22.56
C ASN A 126 1.65 25.14 -23.12
N LEU A 127 2.71 24.54 -22.54
CA LEU A 127 4.11 24.82 -22.93
C LEU A 127 4.94 23.56 -23.26
N ILE A 128 4.33 22.37 -23.26
CA ILE A 128 5.02 21.07 -23.31
C ILE A 128 5.93 20.89 -24.53
N PRO A 129 5.52 21.17 -25.78
CA PRO A 129 6.39 20.94 -26.94
C PRO A 129 7.63 21.82 -26.94
N MET A 130 7.51 23.06 -26.44
CA MET A 130 8.61 24.02 -26.34
C MET A 130 9.54 23.73 -25.16
N TRP A 131 9.04 23.04 -24.12
CA TRP A 131 9.75 22.84 -22.86
C TRP A 131 10.39 21.47 -22.74
N TYR A 132 9.88 20.46 -23.44
CA TYR A 132 10.41 19.09 -23.35
C TYR A 132 11.92 19.01 -23.63
N SER A 133 12.43 19.78 -24.60
CA SER A 133 13.87 19.86 -24.88
C SER A 133 14.66 20.58 -23.79
N ARG A 134 14.05 21.54 -23.10
CA ARG A 134 14.67 22.35 -22.02
C ARG A 134 14.59 21.69 -20.64
N MET A 135 13.69 20.74 -20.47
CA MET A 135 13.41 20.08 -19.19
C MET A 135 14.02 18.69 -19.07
N LYS A 136 14.79 18.23 -20.07
CA LYS A 136 15.30 16.85 -20.13
C LYS A 136 15.99 16.40 -18.85
N ASP A 137 16.71 17.29 -18.18
CA ASP A 137 17.45 16.99 -16.96
C ASP A 137 16.64 17.13 -15.66
N ILE A 138 15.42 17.65 -15.73
CA ILE A 138 14.54 17.80 -14.58
C ILE A 138 14.01 16.43 -14.17
N SER A 139 14.13 16.10 -12.87
CA SER A 139 13.48 14.93 -12.28
C SER A 139 11.95 15.05 -12.35
N ILE A 140 11.27 13.97 -12.68
CA ILE A 140 9.80 13.92 -12.70
C ILE A 140 9.23 14.24 -11.31
N TYR A 141 9.96 13.92 -10.24
CA TYR A 141 9.58 14.26 -8.87
C TYR A 141 9.31 15.75 -8.69
N ASN A 142 10.11 16.63 -9.31
CA ASN A 142 9.96 18.07 -9.21
C ASN A 142 8.69 18.61 -9.88
N LEU A 143 7.99 17.77 -10.65
CA LEU A 143 6.74 18.09 -11.32
C LEU A 143 5.54 17.46 -10.61
N LEU A 144 5.75 16.66 -9.57
CA LEU A 144 4.66 16.08 -8.79
C LEU A 144 3.94 17.15 -7.98
N PRO A 145 2.61 17.04 -7.84
CA PRO A 145 1.90 17.81 -6.84
C PRO A 145 2.33 17.36 -5.44
N GLU A 146 2.19 18.26 -4.46
CA GLU A 146 2.49 17.97 -3.06
C GLU A 146 1.71 16.74 -2.55
N ARG A 147 0.47 16.57 -3.03
CA ARG A 147 -0.41 15.45 -2.68
C ARG A 147 -0.75 14.62 -3.90
N VAL A 148 -0.48 13.32 -3.79
CA VAL A 148 -0.90 12.30 -4.75
C VAL A 148 -2.00 11.46 -4.07
N ASN A 149 -3.08 11.18 -4.79
CA ASN A 149 -4.17 10.33 -4.30
C ASN A 149 -4.22 9.07 -5.15
N PHE A 150 -3.79 7.96 -4.55
CA PHE A 150 -3.78 6.65 -5.19
C PHE A 150 -4.92 5.73 -4.73
N GLN A 151 -5.82 6.22 -3.88
CA GLN A 151 -7.11 5.56 -3.66
C GLN A 151 -8.00 5.64 -4.92
N ASN A 152 -7.83 6.65 -5.78
CA ASN A 152 -8.52 6.69 -7.06
C ASN A 152 -7.90 5.69 -8.06
N LYS A 153 -8.67 4.63 -8.38
CA LYS A 153 -8.31 3.54 -9.29
C LYS A 153 -7.69 4.01 -10.60
N ASP A 154 -8.40 4.85 -11.35
CA ASP A 154 -7.98 5.27 -12.68
C ASP A 154 -6.76 6.20 -12.62
N ARG A 155 -6.70 7.08 -11.63
CA ARG A 155 -5.54 7.94 -11.41
C ARG A 155 -4.31 7.09 -11.08
N CYS A 156 -4.43 6.11 -10.19
CA CYS A 156 -3.36 5.20 -9.83
C CYS A 156 -2.83 4.43 -11.04
N ARG A 157 -3.71 3.76 -11.80
CA ARG A 157 -3.34 3.06 -13.04
C ARG A 157 -2.68 4.00 -14.05
N ASN A 158 -3.24 5.18 -14.28
CA ASN A 158 -2.72 6.13 -15.24
C ASN A 158 -1.34 6.69 -14.85
N ALA A 159 -1.11 6.90 -13.56
CA ALA A 159 0.16 7.40 -13.04
C ALA A 159 1.28 6.38 -13.24
N PHE A 160 1.09 5.12 -12.84
CA PHE A 160 2.11 4.07 -12.96
C PHE A 160 2.38 3.67 -14.40
N SER A 161 1.36 3.69 -15.27
CA SER A 161 1.54 3.38 -16.69
C SER A 161 2.30 4.47 -17.47
N VAL A 162 2.56 5.65 -16.89
CA VAL A 162 3.57 6.60 -17.45
C VAL A 162 4.94 5.93 -17.52
N PHE A 163 5.27 5.16 -16.48
CA PHE A 163 6.49 4.38 -16.34
C PHE A 163 6.31 2.96 -16.90
N GLU A 164 5.26 2.73 -17.68
CA GLU A 164 4.85 1.43 -18.24
C GLU A 164 4.84 0.31 -17.18
N ILE A 165 4.42 0.65 -15.96
CA ILE A 165 4.06 -0.30 -14.91
C ILE A 165 2.55 -0.49 -14.99
N GLN A 166 2.11 -1.74 -15.18
CA GLN A 166 0.70 -2.10 -15.19
C GLN A 166 0.33 -2.74 -13.86
N LEU A 167 -0.24 -1.95 -12.95
CA LEU A 167 -0.54 -2.41 -11.58
C LEU A 167 -1.61 -3.50 -11.51
N ASP A 168 -2.45 -3.62 -12.53
CA ASP A 168 -3.53 -4.58 -12.62
C ASP A 168 -3.16 -5.88 -13.34
N GLU A 169 -2.00 -5.95 -13.99
CA GLU A 169 -1.51 -7.19 -14.62
C GLU A 169 -1.12 -8.28 -13.60
N PRO A 170 -0.45 -7.97 -12.47
CA PRO A 170 -0.10 -8.99 -11.48
C PRO A 170 -1.33 -9.73 -10.92
N SER A 171 -2.47 -9.04 -10.78
CA SER A 171 -3.77 -9.65 -10.50
C SER A 171 -4.93 -8.68 -10.72
N LYS A 172 -5.63 -8.83 -11.85
CA LYS A 172 -6.80 -8.00 -12.18
C LYS A 172 -7.94 -8.17 -11.18
N GLU A 173 -8.15 -9.40 -10.70
CA GLU A 173 -9.16 -9.72 -9.71
C GLU A 173 -8.91 -8.97 -8.39
N LEU A 174 -7.69 -9.01 -7.86
CA LEU A 174 -7.32 -8.27 -6.65
C LEU A 174 -7.45 -6.76 -6.87
N TRP A 175 -7.01 -6.26 -8.02
CA TRP A 175 -7.15 -4.84 -8.37
C TRP A 175 -8.61 -4.38 -8.35
N ASP A 176 -9.50 -5.17 -8.95
CA ASP A 176 -10.93 -4.87 -8.97
C ASP A 176 -11.55 -4.97 -7.57
N LYS A 177 -11.16 -5.97 -6.78
CA LYS A 177 -11.62 -6.16 -5.39
C LYS A 177 -11.14 -5.05 -4.44
N ILE A 178 -9.91 -4.56 -4.59
CA ILE A 178 -9.36 -3.49 -3.73
C ILE A 178 -9.98 -2.12 -4.07
N PHE A 179 -9.99 -1.77 -5.37
CA PHE A 179 -10.29 -0.40 -5.82
C PHE A 179 -11.75 -0.19 -6.28
N SER A 180 -12.62 -1.19 -6.19
CA SER A 180 -14.04 -1.00 -6.47
C SER A 180 -14.64 0.07 -5.54
N LYS A 181 -15.47 0.95 -6.12
CA LYS A 181 -16.00 2.13 -5.43
C LYS A 181 -17.05 1.77 -4.37
N ASP A 182 -17.88 0.78 -4.67
CA ASP A 182 -19.05 0.47 -3.84
C ASP A 182 -18.80 -0.75 -2.93
N ASP A 183 -18.11 -1.77 -3.44
CA ASP A 183 -17.88 -3.04 -2.74
C ASP A 183 -16.40 -3.39 -2.52
N GLY A 184 -15.49 -2.49 -2.91
CA GLY A 184 -14.06 -2.68 -2.71
C GLY A 184 -13.55 -2.11 -1.39
N TYR A 185 -12.37 -2.55 -0.95
CA TYR A 185 -11.79 -2.10 0.33
C TYR A 185 -11.60 -0.58 0.40
N VAL A 186 -11.24 0.07 -0.70
CA VAL A 186 -11.17 1.54 -0.79
C VAL A 186 -12.56 2.18 -0.60
N GLY A 187 -13.59 1.59 -1.21
CA GLY A 187 -14.99 2.00 -1.03
C GLY A 187 -15.44 1.89 0.42
N PHE A 188 -15.20 0.74 1.05
CA PHE A 188 -15.46 0.51 2.47
C PHE A 188 -14.73 1.51 3.36
N ARG A 189 -13.43 1.77 3.10
CA ARG A 189 -12.67 2.79 3.84
C ARG A 189 -13.30 4.17 3.71
N HIS A 190 -13.74 4.56 2.52
CA HIS A 190 -14.43 5.85 2.33
C HIS A 190 -15.71 5.92 3.16
N ILE A 191 -16.50 4.85 3.15
CA ILE A 191 -17.72 4.76 3.95
C ILE A 191 -17.40 4.84 5.44
N PHE A 192 -16.44 4.07 5.94
CA PHE A 192 -16.08 4.05 7.36
C PHE A 192 -15.46 5.36 7.85
N ALA A 193 -14.69 6.06 7.00
CA ALA A 193 -14.07 7.34 7.37
C ALA A 193 -15.07 8.52 7.41
N HIS A 194 -16.19 8.44 6.68
CA HIS A 194 -17.11 9.56 6.48
C HIS A 194 -18.54 9.32 6.97
N THR A 195 -18.91 8.08 7.28
CA THR A 195 -20.23 7.76 7.84
C THR A 195 -20.13 7.42 9.33
N GLY A 196 -21.14 7.81 10.12
CA GLY A 196 -21.17 7.50 11.54
C GLY A 196 -21.38 6.00 11.80
N SER A 197 -20.79 5.46 12.86
CA SER A 197 -20.76 4.02 13.17
C SER A 197 -22.15 3.38 13.22
N ALA A 198 -23.19 4.13 13.64
CA ALA A 198 -24.58 3.66 13.66
C ALA A 198 -25.14 3.37 12.24
N PHE A 199 -24.74 4.13 11.23
CA PHE A 199 -25.11 3.87 9.84
C PHE A 199 -24.43 2.62 9.32
N THR A 200 -23.13 2.47 9.61
CA THR A 200 -22.34 1.31 9.23
C THR A 200 -22.87 0.02 9.85
N LEU A 201 -23.19 0.03 11.16
CA LEU A 201 -23.76 -1.11 11.88
C LEU A 201 -25.10 -1.58 11.29
N LYS A 202 -25.95 -0.65 10.84
CA LYS A 202 -27.24 -0.98 10.23
C LYS A 202 -27.10 -1.54 8.81
N ARG A 203 -26.19 -0.97 8.01
CA ARG A 203 -26.01 -1.33 6.60
C ARG A 203 -25.16 -2.58 6.40
N TYR A 204 -24.16 -2.79 7.25
CA TYR A 204 -23.22 -3.90 7.17
C TYR A 204 -23.35 -4.82 8.37
N LYS A 205 -24.59 -5.25 8.64
CA LYS A 205 -25.00 -6.04 9.80
C LYS A 205 -24.16 -7.30 10.07
N LYS A 206 -23.28 -7.70 9.15
CA LYS A 206 -22.24 -8.73 9.33
C LYS A 206 -21.05 -8.44 8.41
N LEU A 207 -20.18 -7.48 8.75
CA LEU A 207 -18.78 -7.63 8.33
C LEU A 207 -18.25 -8.80 9.15
N ASP A 208 -18.12 -9.96 8.51
CA ASP A 208 -17.69 -11.17 9.18
C ASP A 208 -16.16 -11.19 9.31
N PHE A 209 -15.65 -12.15 10.08
CA PHE A 209 -14.22 -12.35 10.20
C PHE A 209 -13.53 -12.63 8.87
N ASN A 210 -14.21 -13.35 7.97
CA ASN A 210 -13.65 -13.72 6.69
C ASN A 210 -13.37 -12.47 5.85
N PHE A 211 -14.26 -11.47 5.90
CA PHE A 211 -14.05 -10.20 5.22
C PHE A 211 -12.74 -9.52 5.62
N ILE A 212 -12.43 -9.47 6.93
CA ILE A 212 -11.19 -8.82 7.38
C ILE A 212 -9.95 -9.67 7.09
N GLU A 213 -10.03 -10.99 7.22
CA GLU A 213 -8.93 -11.89 6.85
C GLU A 213 -8.60 -11.76 5.36
N ASP A 214 -9.62 -11.79 4.50
CA ASP A 214 -9.48 -11.59 3.07
C ASP A 214 -8.84 -10.23 2.76
N ALA A 215 -9.31 -9.15 3.40
CA ALA A 215 -8.78 -7.81 3.18
C ALA A 215 -7.29 -7.69 3.53
N ILE A 216 -6.89 -8.30 4.66
CA ILE A 216 -5.49 -8.35 5.10
C ILE A 216 -4.64 -9.08 4.04
N LEU A 217 -5.07 -10.27 3.62
CA LEU A 217 -4.30 -11.11 2.70
C LEU A 217 -4.26 -10.53 1.28
N ASP A 218 -5.37 -10.00 0.78
CA ASP A 218 -5.47 -9.44 -0.56
C ASP A 218 -4.58 -8.21 -0.73
N ILE A 219 -4.57 -7.31 0.27
CA ILE A 219 -3.70 -6.13 0.24
C ILE A 219 -2.23 -6.54 0.39
N ALA A 220 -1.90 -7.49 1.27
CA ALA A 220 -0.54 -8.02 1.38
C ALA A 220 -0.04 -8.62 0.06
N LYS A 221 -0.85 -9.48 -0.56
CA LYS A 221 -0.57 -10.12 -1.85
C LYS A 221 -0.45 -9.08 -2.97
N PHE A 222 -1.31 -8.07 -2.98
CA PHE A 222 -1.25 -6.99 -3.96
C PHE A 222 0.05 -6.19 -3.83
N ILE A 223 0.39 -5.69 -2.64
CA ILE A 223 1.63 -4.94 -2.40
C ILE A 223 2.84 -5.81 -2.79
N HIS A 224 2.88 -7.07 -2.37
CA HIS A 224 3.96 -7.99 -2.72
C HIS A 224 4.13 -8.17 -4.24
N SER A 225 3.02 -8.37 -4.97
CA SER A 225 3.08 -8.58 -6.42
C SER A 225 3.48 -7.30 -7.18
N VAL A 226 3.03 -6.13 -6.72
CA VAL A 226 3.46 -4.83 -7.25
C VAL A 226 4.95 -4.59 -6.97
N ASP A 227 5.43 -4.89 -5.77
CA ASP A 227 6.83 -4.70 -5.40
C ASP A 227 7.75 -5.52 -6.29
N GLY A 228 7.44 -6.81 -6.47
CA GLY A 228 8.18 -7.70 -7.37
C GLY A 228 8.18 -7.19 -8.82
N ALA A 229 7.04 -6.74 -9.33
CA ALA A 229 6.94 -6.18 -10.69
C ALA A 229 7.79 -4.90 -10.85
N ILE A 230 7.80 -4.05 -9.83
CA ILE A 230 8.58 -2.81 -9.82
C ILE A 230 10.07 -3.11 -9.77
N LEU A 231 10.53 -3.98 -8.87
CA LEU A 231 11.95 -4.34 -8.75
C LEU A 231 12.49 -5.03 -10.00
N ASN A 232 11.69 -5.87 -10.65
CA ASN A 232 12.06 -6.49 -11.92
C ASN A 232 12.27 -5.44 -13.03
N LYS A 233 11.49 -4.37 -13.03
CA LYS A 233 11.58 -3.30 -14.04
C LYS A 233 12.62 -2.24 -13.69
N TYR A 234 12.78 -1.93 -12.41
CA TYR A 234 13.65 -0.89 -11.87
C TYR A 234 14.59 -1.47 -10.80
N PRO A 235 15.58 -2.28 -11.19
CA PRO A 235 16.48 -2.94 -10.24
C PRO A 235 17.37 -1.94 -9.48
N THR A 236 17.44 -0.68 -9.94
CA THR A 236 18.17 0.42 -9.31
C THR A 236 17.45 1.03 -8.11
N ILE A 237 16.18 0.68 -7.86
CA ILE A 237 15.49 1.07 -6.63
C ILE A 237 16.25 0.45 -5.45
N PRO A 238 16.60 1.23 -4.41
CA PRO A 238 17.28 0.74 -3.23
C PRO A 238 16.55 -0.47 -2.65
N GLN A 239 17.22 -1.61 -2.69
CA GLN A 239 16.74 -2.83 -2.09
C GLN A 239 17.18 -2.84 -0.63
N SER A 240 16.27 -3.21 0.25
CA SER A 240 16.67 -3.61 1.59
C SER A 240 17.36 -4.96 1.48
N LEU A 241 18.69 -4.97 1.59
CA LEU A 241 19.36 -6.13 2.14
C LEU A 241 19.13 -6.03 3.63
N GLY A 242 18.12 -6.72 4.15
CA GLY A 242 17.86 -6.76 5.59
C GLY A 242 19.15 -7.10 6.33
N LYS A 243 19.84 -6.07 6.86
CA LYS A 243 20.97 -6.26 7.77
C LYS A 243 20.33 -6.55 9.12
N PHE A 244 19.90 -7.79 9.26
CA PHE A 244 19.37 -8.28 10.52
C PHE A 244 20.55 -8.42 11.49
N HIS A 245 20.50 -7.72 12.61
CA HIS A 245 21.29 -8.09 13.76
C HIS A 245 20.74 -9.43 14.27
N ILE A 246 21.59 -10.45 14.18
CA ILE A 246 21.35 -11.78 14.72
C ILE A 246 21.56 -11.66 16.23
N GLU A 247 20.53 -11.95 17.02
CA GLU A 247 20.68 -12.42 18.39
C GLU A 247 20.28 -13.89 18.46
#